data_AF-A0A1R0UXQ6-F1
#
_entry.id   AF-A0A1R0UXQ6-F1
#
_cell.length_a   1.000
_cell.length_b   1.000
_cell.length_c   1.000
_cell.angle_alpha   90.00
_cell.angle_beta   90.00
_cell.angle_gamma   90.00
#
_symmetry.space_group_name_H-M   'P 1'
#
loop_
_entity.id
_entity.type
_entity.pdbx_description
1 polymer ?
#
loop_
_entity_poly.entity_id
_entity_poly.type
_entity_poly.pdbx_seq_one_letter_code
_entity_poly.pdbx_strand_id
1 'polypeptide(L)'
;MFELPRMPILTSAQFLRFVLSPGEGLMSSSSLELGEIVHVEVRDAAGAVTTYTHDYPVDASTLLRIPSLGLIRAAGMALTPDLRDTVTDRFISDGILSPVTVNVTLSANTIDLQNNIAPGDLLFIRILGPDGAIDPSSGSFPVDGDGFVNIPFLGGTFVLDNRFFEAEHQIEVGLEDGGFFTQPFVVNVTRIALP
;
A
#
# COMPACT_ATOMS: atom_id res chain seq x y z
N MET A 1 -37.65 -61.23 25.06
CA MET A 1 -37.06 -61.83 23.86
C MET A 1 -37.09 -60.73 22.81
N PHE A 2 -35.94 -60.09 22.58
CA PHE A 2 -35.77 -58.88 21.78
C PHE A 2 -35.49 -59.27 20.32
N GLU A 3 -36.31 -58.81 19.38
CA GLU A 3 -35.98 -58.84 17.95
C GLU A 3 -35.41 -57.47 17.54
N LEU A 4 -34.16 -57.45 17.11
CA LEU A 4 -33.50 -56.28 16.54
C LEU A 4 -33.84 -56.19 15.03
N PRO A 5 -34.25 -55.02 14.52
CA PRO A 5 -34.41 -54.83 13.08
C PRO A 5 -33.06 -54.73 12.38
N ARG A 6 -32.92 -55.48 11.28
CA ARG A 6 -31.74 -55.49 10.40
C ARG A 6 -31.63 -54.14 9.68
N MET A 7 -30.52 -53.42 9.88
CA MET A 7 -30.19 -52.25 9.07
C MET A 7 -29.60 -52.67 7.71
N PRO A 8 -29.99 -52.03 6.60
CA PRO A 8 -29.36 -52.23 5.30
C PRO A 8 -27.96 -51.59 5.28
N ILE A 9 -26.99 -52.36 4.77
CA ILE A 9 -25.62 -51.93 4.49
C ILE A 9 -25.67 -50.98 3.29
N LEU A 10 -25.39 -49.69 3.50
CA LEU A 10 -25.20 -48.74 2.43
C LEU A 10 -23.71 -48.58 2.15
N THR A 11 -23.33 -49.03 0.97
CA THR A 11 -21.97 -49.03 0.41
C THR A 11 -21.52 -47.64 0.01
N SER A 12 -20.27 -47.32 0.35
CA SER A 12 -19.55 -46.08 0.01
C SER A 12 -19.31 -45.94 -1.49
N ALA A 13 -20.30 -45.45 -2.24
CA ALA A 13 -20.11 -44.74 -3.51
C ALA A 13 -21.47 -44.31 -4.04
N GLN A 14 -21.52 -43.10 -4.59
CA GLN A 14 -22.64 -42.50 -5.34
C GLN A 14 -23.74 -41.82 -4.49
N PHE A 15 -23.49 -40.57 -4.10
CA PHE A 15 -24.49 -39.52 -4.31
C PHE A 15 -23.78 -38.22 -4.66
N LEU A 16 -23.55 -38.05 -5.97
CA LEU A 16 -23.03 -36.84 -6.58
C LEU A 16 -24.24 -35.93 -6.92
N ARG A 17 -24.16 -34.68 -6.46
CA ARG A 17 -24.80 -33.45 -6.94
C ARG A 17 -25.93 -32.80 -6.11
N PHE A 18 -25.71 -31.48 -5.99
CA PHE A 18 -26.61 -30.36 -5.70
C PHE A 18 -26.95 -30.06 -4.23
N VAL A 19 -26.20 -29.12 -3.64
CA VAL A 19 -26.74 -27.79 -3.27
C VAL A 19 -25.63 -26.75 -3.46
N LEU A 20 -25.91 -25.74 -4.28
CA LEU A 20 -25.19 -24.48 -4.38
C LEU A 20 -25.33 -23.70 -3.06
N SER A 21 -24.25 -23.17 -2.51
CA SER A 21 -24.31 -21.90 -1.80
C SER A 21 -23.11 -21.02 -2.12
N PRO A 22 -23.32 -19.70 -2.15
CA PRO A 22 -22.50 -18.76 -2.89
C PRO A 22 -21.51 -18.03 -1.97
N GLY A 23 -20.34 -17.69 -2.50
CA GLY A 23 -19.53 -16.59 -1.97
C GLY A 23 -18.82 -16.88 -0.65
N GLU A 24 -17.97 -17.90 -0.60
CA GLU A 24 -16.74 -17.72 0.18
C GLU A 24 -15.86 -16.81 -0.65
N GLY A 25 -15.96 -15.51 -0.39
CA GLY A 25 -14.94 -14.56 -0.78
C GLY A 25 -13.61 -15.15 -0.32
N LEU A 26 -12.67 -15.27 -1.26
CA LEU A 26 -11.28 -15.59 -0.97
C LEU A 26 -10.81 -14.56 0.06
N MET A 27 -10.94 -14.88 1.35
CA MET A 27 -10.23 -14.16 2.40
C MET A 27 -8.77 -14.42 2.08
N SER A 28 -8.14 -13.45 1.42
CA SER A 28 -6.73 -13.51 1.10
C SER A 28 -5.98 -13.58 2.42
N SER A 29 -5.59 -14.79 2.82
CA SER A 29 -4.67 -15.05 3.92
C SER A 29 -3.23 -14.75 3.52
N SER A 30 -3.02 -14.02 2.41
CA SER A 30 -1.71 -13.58 1.97
C SER A 30 -1.28 -12.45 2.91
N SER A 31 -0.28 -12.74 3.73
CA SER A 31 0.51 -11.69 4.38
C SER A 31 1.01 -10.74 3.29
N LEU A 32 0.85 -9.43 3.50
CA LEU A 32 1.35 -8.46 2.54
C LEU A 32 2.86 -8.60 2.34
N GLU A 33 3.29 -8.60 1.07
CA GLU A 33 4.66 -8.77 0.63
C GLU A 33 5.27 -7.46 0.11
N LEU A 34 6.61 -7.42 0.02
CA LEU A 34 7.34 -6.29 -0.53
C LEU A 34 6.87 -5.96 -1.95
N GLY A 35 6.58 -4.69 -2.19
CA GLY A 35 6.18 -4.21 -3.52
C GLY A 35 4.71 -4.45 -3.86
N GLU A 36 3.96 -5.17 -3.01
CA GLU A 36 2.51 -5.13 -3.09
C GLU A 36 2.00 -3.72 -2.78
N ILE A 37 0.89 -3.35 -3.42
CA ILE A 37 0.30 -2.04 -3.28
C ILE A 37 -1.06 -2.20 -2.62
N VAL A 38 -1.27 -1.48 -1.53
CA VAL A 38 -2.54 -1.43 -0.81
C VAL A 38 -3.25 -0.15 -1.21
N HIS A 39 -4.39 -0.29 -1.87
CA HIS A 39 -5.32 0.82 -2.04
C HIS A 39 -6.02 1.06 -0.70
N VAL A 40 -5.82 2.24 -0.13
CA VAL A 40 -6.45 2.67 1.12
C VAL A 40 -7.47 3.76 0.77
N GLU A 41 -8.76 3.45 0.83
CA GLU A 41 -9.84 4.43 0.68
C GLU A 41 -10.22 4.96 2.06
N VAL A 42 -10.11 6.27 2.24
CA VAL A 42 -10.44 6.97 3.48
C VAL A 42 -11.62 7.91 3.23
N ARG A 43 -12.66 7.77 4.05
CA ARG A 43 -13.86 8.61 3.98
C ARG A 43 -14.08 9.34 5.29
N ASP A 44 -14.51 10.60 5.20
CA ASP A 44 -14.85 11.43 6.36
C ASP A 44 -16.24 11.11 6.93
N ALA A 45 -16.67 11.92 7.92
CA ALA A 45 -17.97 11.82 8.56
C ALA A 45 -19.17 11.92 7.62
N ALA A 46 -19.03 12.65 6.51
CA ALA A 46 -20.05 12.81 5.50
C ALA A 46 -20.01 11.70 4.44
N GLY A 47 -19.05 10.77 4.54
CA GLY A 47 -18.79 9.72 3.57
C GLY A 47 -18.02 10.20 2.34
N ALA A 48 -17.50 11.42 2.35
CA ALA A 48 -16.71 11.97 1.25
C ALA A 48 -15.30 11.36 1.26
N VAL A 49 -14.80 11.01 0.08
CA VAL A 49 -13.43 10.51 -0.11
C VAL A 49 -12.45 11.63 0.23
N THR A 50 -11.49 11.33 1.09
CA THR A 50 -10.49 12.30 1.54
C THR A 50 -9.22 12.23 0.71
N THR A 51 -8.36 13.23 0.89
CA THR A 51 -7.02 13.31 0.29
C THR A 51 -6.06 12.25 0.79
N TYR A 52 -6.39 11.45 1.82
CA TYR A 52 -5.58 10.28 2.22
C TYR A 52 -5.89 9.02 1.42
N THR A 53 -6.80 9.10 0.44
CA THR A 53 -7.15 7.96 -0.40
C THR A 53 -6.14 7.79 -1.53
N HIS A 54 -5.27 6.78 -1.42
CA HIS A 54 -4.21 6.49 -2.40
C HIS A 54 -3.84 5.01 -2.44
N ASP A 55 -3.09 4.65 -3.47
CA ASP A 55 -2.33 3.41 -3.53
C ASP A 55 -1.00 3.55 -2.76
N TYR A 56 -0.83 2.82 -1.67
CA TYR A 56 0.37 2.82 -0.83
C TYR A 56 1.17 1.54 -1.03
N PRO A 57 2.43 1.61 -1.49
CA PRO A 57 3.26 0.44 -1.62
C PRO A 57 3.80 -0.03 -0.26
N VAL A 58 3.92 -1.36 -0.11
CA VAL A 58 4.63 -1.99 1.00
C VAL A 58 6.12 -1.89 0.72
N ASP A 59 6.84 -1.15 1.56
CA ASP A 59 8.25 -0.85 1.37
C ASP A 59 9.20 -2.01 1.75
N ALA A 60 10.51 -1.80 1.57
CA ALA A 60 11.57 -2.75 1.93
C ALA A 60 11.59 -3.15 3.41
N SER A 61 11.00 -2.33 4.28
CA SER A 61 10.84 -2.60 5.72
C SER A 61 9.51 -3.24 6.05
N THR A 62 8.70 -3.59 5.03
CA THR A 62 7.35 -4.15 5.14
C THR A 62 6.32 -3.21 5.77
N LEU A 63 6.52 -1.91 5.56
CA LEU A 63 5.71 -0.84 6.11
C LEU A 63 4.89 -0.17 5.01
N LEU A 64 3.70 0.30 5.36
CA LEU A 64 2.98 1.32 4.61
C LEU A 64 3.33 2.68 5.19
N ARG A 65 3.63 3.63 4.31
CA ARG A 65 3.99 5.00 4.67
C ARG A 65 2.82 5.90 4.30
N ILE A 66 2.00 6.26 5.30
CA ILE A 66 0.84 7.14 5.10
C ILE A 66 1.15 8.50 5.75
N PRO A 67 1.01 9.62 5.02
CA PRO A 67 1.23 10.95 5.59
C PRO A 67 0.43 11.16 6.87
N SER A 68 1.00 11.90 7.82
CA SER A 68 0.47 12.12 9.17
C SER A 68 0.31 10.88 10.08
N LEU A 69 0.10 9.68 9.55
CA LEU A 69 0.11 8.43 10.32
C LEU A 69 1.51 7.85 10.50
N GLY A 70 2.45 8.23 9.62
CA GLY A 70 3.80 7.73 9.59
C GLY A 70 3.89 6.30 9.09
N LEU A 71 4.65 5.47 9.80
CA LEU A 71 4.95 4.09 9.43
C LEU A 71 3.93 3.13 10.04
N ILE A 72 3.25 2.35 9.20
CA ILE A 72 2.28 1.32 9.60
C ILE A 72 2.82 -0.05 9.19
N ARG A 73 2.91 -0.98 10.14
CA ARG A 73 3.38 -2.33 9.84
C ARG A 73 2.36 -3.08 9.00
N ALA A 74 2.76 -3.58 7.83
CA ALA A 74 1.89 -4.30 6.91
C ALA A 74 2.22 -5.80 6.80
N ALA A 75 3.51 -6.19 6.91
CA ALA A 75 3.87 -7.60 6.83
C ALA A 75 3.16 -8.45 7.89
N GLY A 76 2.62 -9.57 7.41
CA GLY A 76 1.96 -10.56 8.26
C GLY A 76 0.55 -10.17 8.71
N MET A 77 0.05 -8.98 8.34
CA MET A 77 -1.34 -8.59 8.60
C MET A 77 -2.25 -9.04 7.47
N ALA A 78 -3.45 -9.50 7.82
CA ALA A 78 -4.53 -9.61 6.85
C ALA A 78 -4.99 -8.20 6.46
N LEU A 79 -5.36 -8.00 5.19
CA LEU A 79 -5.94 -6.73 4.73
C LEU A 79 -7.14 -6.33 5.59
N THR A 80 -8.07 -7.27 5.79
CA THR A 80 -9.21 -7.12 6.67
C THR A 80 -9.32 -8.31 7.62
N PRO A 81 -9.62 -8.09 8.91
CA PRO A 81 -9.84 -6.78 9.56
C PRO A 81 -8.56 -6.03 9.95
N ASP A 82 -7.43 -6.72 10.08
CA ASP A 82 -6.27 -6.24 10.86
C ASP A 82 -5.66 -4.91 10.37
N LEU A 83 -5.28 -4.82 9.08
CA LEU A 83 -4.67 -3.60 8.55
C LEU A 83 -5.68 -2.45 8.53
N ARG A 84 -6.91 -2.71 8.08
CA ARG A 84 -7.99 -1.71 8.05
C ARG A 84 -8.23 -1.08 9.42
N ASP A 85 -8.35 -1.93 10.45
CA ASP A 85 -8.66 -1.48 11.80
C ASP A 85 -7.45 -0.71 12.38
N THR A 86 -6.22 -1.17 12.11
CA THR A 86 -4.99 -0.44 12.49
C THR A 86 -4.95 0.96 11.87
N VAL A 87 -5.23 1.11 10.58
CA VAL A 87 -5.24 2.42 9.90
C VAL A 87 -6.36 3.31 10.45
N THR A 88 -7.55 2.73 10.67
CA THR A 88 -8.70 3.44 11.25
C THR A 88 -8.38 3.97 12.65
N ASP A 89 -7.85 3.12 13.52
CA ASP A 89 -7.51 3.47 14.89
C ASP A 89 -6.44 4.56 14.92
N ARG A 90 -5.44 4.51 14.03
CA ARG A 90 -4.39 5.53 13.93
C ARG A 90 -4.94 6.89 13.54
N PHE A 91 -5.87 6.97 12.56
CA PHE A 91 -6.51 8.25 12.21
C PHE A 91 -7.25 8.88 13.40
N ILE A 92 -7.92 8.05 14.19
CA ILE A 92 -8.69 8.48 15.36
C ILE A 92 -7.76 8.85 16.52
N SER A 93 -6.81 7.99 16.87
CA SER A 93 -5.92 8.16 18.02
C SER A 93 -5.00 9.37 17.86
N ASP A 94 -4.54 9.62 16.64
CA ASP A 94 -3.64 10.72 16.33
C ASP A 94 -4.40 12.03 16.06
N GLY A 95 -5.75 12.00 16.13
CA GLY A 95 -6.61 13.18 16.02
C GLY A 95 -6.65 13.78 14.62
N ILE A 96 -6.34 12.99 13.59
CA ILE A 96 -6.25 13.44 12.19
C ILE A 96 -7.63 13.48 11.55
N LEU A 97 -8.41 12.41 11.69
CA LEU A 97 -9.79 12.32 11.20
C LEU A 97 -10.67 11.55 12.18
N SER A 98 -11.79 12.15 12.59
CA SER A 98 -12.82 11.46 13.37
C SER A 98 -14.18 12.16 13.23
N PRO A 99 -15.27 11.45 12.91
CA PRO A 99 -15.31 10.02 12.54
C PRO A 99 -14.70 9.76 11.16
N VAL A 100 -14.25 8.53 10.93
CA VAL A 100 -13.57 8.09 9.70
C VAL A 100 -14.00 6.67 9.33
N THR A 101 -14.10 6.38 8.04
CA THR A 101 -14.25 5.01 7.52
C THR A 101 -13.07 4.71 6.62
N VAL A 102 -12.40 3.58 6.85
CA VAL A 102 -11.30 3.12 6.01
C VAL A 102 -11.67 1.80 5.35
N ASN A 103 -11.43 1.70 4.05
CA ASN A 103 -11.43 0.44 3.33
C ASN A 103 -10.02 0.19 2.78
N VAL A 104 -9.55 -1.05 2.86
CA VAL A 104 -8.26 -1.44 2.28
C VAL A 104 -8.46 -2.59 1.33
N THR A 105 -7.84 -2.50 0.16
CA THR A 105 -7.88 -3.52 -0.87
C THR A 105 -6.51 -3.69 -1.51
N LEU A 106 -6.17 -4.89 -1.95
CA LEU A 106 -4.94 -5.10 -2.71
C LEU A 106 -5.13 -4.53 -4.11
N SER A 107 -4.17 -3.74 -4.57
CA SER A 107 -4.09 -3.36 -5.98
C SER A 107 -3.73 -4.59 -6.81
N ALA A 108 -4.19 -4.65 -8.06
CA ALA A 108 -3.74 -5.68 -9.00
C ALA A 108 -2.28 -5.43 -9.47
N ASN A 109 -1.77 -4.23 -9.22
CA ASN A 109 -0.41 -3.84 -9.55
C ASN A 109 0.54 -4.17 -8.41
N THR A 110 1.75 -4.56 -8.77
CA THR A 110 2.89 -4.67 -7.88
C THR A 110 4.00 -3.78 -8.42
N ILE A 111 4.80 -3.21 -7.53
CA ILE A 111 6.02 -2.51 -7.90
C ILE A 111 7.26 -3.31 -7.53
N ASP A 112 8.25 -3.28 -8.41
CA ASP A 112 9.55 -3.83 -8.10
C ASP A 112 10.41 -2.76 -7.39
N LEU A 113 10.60 -2.97 -6.09
CA LEU A 113 11.42 -2.13 -5.21
C LEU A 113 12.82 -2.70 -4.96
N GLN A 114 13.12 -3.89 -5.47
CA GLN A 114 14.39 -4.58 -5.20
C GLN A 114 15.48 -4.23 -6.20
N ASN A 115 15.09 -3.95 -7.44
CA ASN A 115 16.04 -3.60 -8.49
C ASN A 115 16.62 -2.20 -8.29
N ASN A 116 17.90 -2.06 -8.62
CA ASN A 116 18.60 -0.79 -8.59
C ASN A 116 18.12 0.12 -9.73
N ILE A 117 18.26 1.42 -9.50
CA ILE A 117 17.98 2.47 -10.48
C ILE A 117 19.17 2.60 -11.43
N ALA A 118 18.89 2.66 -12.73
CA ALA A 118 19.90 2.77 -13.78
C ALA A 118 19.72 4.04 -14.65
N PRO A 119 20.78 4.50 -15.36
CA PRO A 119 20.66 5.58 -16.32
C PRO A 119 19.64 5.23 -17.41
N GLY A 120 18.80 6.19 -17.77
CA GLY A 120 17.70 5.99 -18.72
C GLY A 120 16.41 5.44 -18.12
N ASP A 121 16.39 5.05 -16.84
CA ASP A 121 15.14 4.76 -16.13
C ASP A 121 14.26 6.01 -16.09
N LEU A 122 12.95 5.82 -16.18
CA LEU A 122 11.95 6.86 -15.92
C LEU A 122 11.35 6.61 -14.54
N LEU A 123 11.65 7.48 -13.58
CA LEU A 123 11.17 7.36 -12.21
C LEU A 123 9.92 8.19 -12.01
N PHE A 124 8.85 7.58 -11.53
CA PHE A 124 7.72 8.30 -10.97
C PHE A 124 8.01 8.60 -9.49
N ILE A 125 8.08 9.89 -9.18
CA ILE A 125 8.29 10.41 -7.83
C ILE A 125 6.98 11.04 -7.39
N ARG A 126 6.33 10.43 -6.41
CA ARG A 126 5.10 10.94 -5.78
C ARG A 126 5.44 11.52 -4.43
N ILE A 127 5.04 12.77 -4.20
CA ILE A 127 5.21 13.46 -2.94
C ILE A 127 3.81 13.69 -2.38
N LEU A 128 3.54 13.12 -1.20
CA LEU A 128 2.29 13.31 -0.48
C LEU A 128 2.53 14.25 0.71
N GLY A 129 1.82 15.38 0.73
CA GLY A 129 1.87 16.35 1.81
C GLY A 129 1.26 15.83 3.11
N PRO A 130 1.36 16.60 4.21
CA PRO A 130 0.81 16.21 5.51
C PRO A 130 -0.67 15.88 5.50
N ASP A 131 -1.45 16.56 4.66
CA ASP A 131 -2.88 16.34 4.48
C ASP A 131 -3.23 15.17 3.53
N GLY A 132 -2.22 14.44 3.05
CA GLY A 132 -2.36 13.37 2.08
C GLY A 132 -2.45 13.85 0.63
N ALA A 133 -2.52 15.16 0.35
CA ALA A 133 -2.62 15.64 -1.02
C ALA A 133 -1.34 15.35 -1.82
N ILE A 134 -1.50 14.98 -3.09
CA ILE A 134 -0.37 14.86 -4.02
C ILE A 134 0.16 16.26 -4.31
N ASP A 135 1.43 16.48 -4.01
CA ASP A 135 2.09 17.75 -4.30
C ASP A 135 2.26 17.94 -5.83
N PRO A 136 2.06 19.15 -6.38
CA PRO A 136 2.21 19.44 -7.80
C PRO A 136 3.61 19.17 -8.37
N SER A 137 4.64 19.05 -7.54
CA SER A 137 5.99 18.66 -7.97
C SER A 137 6.17 17.15 -8.14
N SER A 138 5.16 16.34 -7.82
CA SER A 138 5.12 14.93 -8.18
C SER A 138 5.12 14.77 -9.70
N GLY A 139 5.79 13.73 -10.21
CA GLY A 139 5.90 13.55 -11.66
C GLY A 139 6.81 12.41 -12.09
N SER A 140 6.97 12.28 -13.40
CA SER A 140 7.93 11.35 -14.01
C SER A 140 9.20 12.09 -14.40
N PHE A 141 10.33 11.60 -13.93
CA PHE A 141 11.63 12.22 -14.09
C PHE A 141 12.63 11.20 -14.64
N PRO A 142 13.31 11.49 -15.76
CA PRO A 142 14.31 10.59 -16.31
C PRO A 142 15.58 10.64 -15.46
N VAL A 143 16.23 9.49 -15.31
CA VAL A 143 17.61 9.39 -14.81
C VAL A 143 18.55 9.67 -15.98
N ASP A 144 19.37 10.72 -15.85
CA ASP A 144 20.31 11.11 -16.89
C ASP A 144 21.51 10.15 -16.99
N GLY A 145 22.40 10.42 -17.96
CA GLY A 145 23.57 9.58 -18.22
C GLY A 145 24.59 9.53 -17.10
N ASP A 146 24.56 10.52 -16.20
CA ASP A 146 25.45 10.61 -15.04
C ASP A 146 24.80 10.05 -13.77
N GLY A 147 23.55 9.57 -13.86
CA GLY A 147 22.84 8.95 -12.75
C GLY A 147 22.00 9.89 -11.89
N PHE A 148 21.73 11.11 -12.37
CA PHE A 148 20.94 12.10 -11.64
C PHE A 148 19.50 12.16 -12.13
N VAL A 149 18.61 12.49 -11.21
CA VAL A 149 17.23 12.89 -11.50
C VAL A 149 17.08 14.36 -11.14
N ASN A 150 16.46 15.17 -12.01
CA ASN A 150 16.26 16.59 -11.75
C ASN A 150 14.84 16.85 -11.23
N ILE A 151 14.72 17.03 -9.92
CA ILE A 151 13.46 17.19 -9.21
C ILE A 151 13.21 18.69 -8.97
N PRO A 152 11.98 19.20 -9.15
CA PRO A 152 11.66 20.57 -8.80
C PRO A 152 12.09 20.90 -7.36
N PHE A 153 12.61 22.12 -7.16
CA PHE A 153 13.14 22.63 -5.88
C PHE A 153 14.46 22.00 -5.42
N LEU A 154 14.60 20.68 -5.53
CA LEU A 154 15.79 19.96 -5.08
C LEU A 154 16.95 20.00 -6.10
N GLY A 155 16.63 20.16 -7.38
CA GLY A 155 17.61 20.11 -8.46
C GLY A 155 18.06 18.68 -8.76
N GLY A 156 19.33 18.51 -9.13
CA GLY A 156 19.91 17.20 -9.44
C GLY A 156 20.15 16.36 -8.18
N THR A 157 19.46 15.23 -8.06
CA THR A 157 19.64 14.22 -7.03
C THR A 157 20.29 12.98 -7.62
N PHE A 158 21.42 12.54 -7.06
CA PHE A 158 22.12 11.34 -7.53
C PHE A 158 21.36 10.09 -7.06
N VAL A 159 20.95 9.24 -8.00
CA VAL A 159 20.12 8.04 -7.71
C VAL A 159 20.67 6.75 -8.33
N LEU A 160 21.77 6.83 -9.08
CA LEU A 160 22.38 5.66 -9.71
C LEU A 160 22.78 4.61 -8.67
N ASP A 161 22.48 3.35 -8.99
CA ASP A 161 22.73 2.17 -8.17
C ASP A 161 22.00 2.16 -6.82
N ASN A 162 21.20 3.18 -6.50
CA ASN A 162 20.31 3.13 -5.35
C ASN A 162 19.18 2.13 -5.59
N ARG A 163 18.73 1.48 -4.51
CA ARG A 163 17.38 0.90 -4.47
C ARG A 163 16.34 2.02 -4.33
N PHE A 164 15.10 1.72 -4.71
CA PHE A 164 14.02 2.72 -4.71
C PHE A 164 13.81 3.41 -3.35
N PHE A 165 13.83 2.66 -2.25
CA PHE A 165 13.68 3.26 -0.92
C PHE A 165 14.88 4.12 -0.50
N GLU A 166 16.08 3.85 -1.03
CA GLU A 166 17.27 4.66 -0.77
C GLU A 166 17.14 6.01 -1.50
N ALA A 167 16.63 5.99 -2.73
CA ALA A 167 16.27 7.20 -3.46
C ALA A 167 15.13 7.98 -2.79
N GLU A 168 14.07 7.31 -2.31
CA GLU A 168 13.00 7.93 -1.53
C GLU A 168 13.57 8.70 -0.33
N HIS A 169 14.40 8.03 0.47
CA HIS A 169 14.99 8.63 1.66
C HIS A 169 15.91 9.82 1.32
N GLN A 170 16.74 9.70 0.28
CA GLN A 170 17.61 10.81 -0.15
C GLN A 170 16.81 12.03 -0.60
N ILE A 171 15.72 11.82 -1.35
CA ILE A 171 14.85 12.90 -1.80
C ILE A 171 14.14 13.53 -0.61
N GLU A 172 13.62 12.73 0.32
CA GLU A 172 12.99 13.22 1.55
C GLU A 172 13.92 14.11 2.36
N VAL A 173 15.13 13.63 2.64
CA VAL A 173 16.15 14.42 3.36
C VAL A 173 16.48 15.70 2.61
N GLY A 174 16.65 15.63 1.29
CA GLY A 174 16.94 16.81 0.47
C GLY A 174 15.82 17.86 0.50
N LEU A 175 14.56 17.42 0.45
CA LEU A 175 13.39 18.29 0.52
C LEU A 175 13.22 18.95 1.89
N GLU A 176 13.53 18.20 2.97
CA GLU A 176 13.52 18.69 4.35
C GLU A 176 14.67 19.69 4.61
N ASP A 177 15.91 19.32 4.26
CA ASP A 177 17.09 20.18 4.43
C ASP A 177 17.01 21.46 3.60
N GLY A 178 16.38 21.39 2.42
CA GLY A 178 16.09 22.54 1.57
C GLY A 178 14.99 23.45 2.12
N GLY A 179 14.25 23.01 3.16
CA GLY A 179 13.14 23.75 3.75
C GLY A 179 11.90 23.84 2.86
N PHE A 180 11.77 22.96 1.87
CA PHE A 180 10.64 22.95 0.94
C PHE A 180 9.41 22.26 1.51
N PHE A 181 9.63 21.24 2.36
CA PHE A 181 8.58 20.50 3.03
C PHE A 181 8.92 20.36 4.51
N THR A 182 7.90 20.50 5.36
CA THR A 182 8.01 20.17 6.78
C THR A 182 7.23 18.89 7.04
N GLN A 183 7.84 17.99 7.81
CA GLN A 183 7.19 16.75 8.21
C GLN A 183 5.83 17.01 8.88
N PRO A 184 4.86 16.09 8.73
CA PRO A 184 4.98 14.80 8.05
C PRO A 184 4.70 14.87 6.54
N PHE A 185 5.57 14.31 5.70
CA PHE A 185 5.31 14.07 4.27
C PHE A 185 5.92 12.73 3.86
N VAL A 186 5.51 12.20 2.72
CA VAL A 186 6.01 10.91 2.21
C VAL A 186 6.40 11.06 0.75
N VAL A 187 7.56 10.53 0.38
CA VAL A 187 7.99 10.35 -1.00
C VAL A 187 7.92 8.87 -1.35
N ASN A 188 7.29 8.56 -2.48
CA ASN A 188 7.39 7.26 -3.13
C ASN A 188 8.13 7.40 -4.45
N VAL A 189 9.15 6.56 -4.67
CA VAL A 189 9.88 6.49 -5.93
C VAL A 189 9.59 5.11 -6.53
N THR A 190 9.10 5.10 -7.77
CA THR A 190 8.68 3.88 -8.46
C THR A 190 8.91 4.02 -9.97
N ARG A 191 8.74 2.95 -10.75
CA ARG A 191 8.78 3.02 -12.24
C ARG A 191 7.41 3.27 -12.88
N ILE A 192 6.33 3.26 -12.09
CA ILE A 192 4.95 3.41 -12.57
C ILE A 192 4.22 4.47 -11.77
N ALA A 193 3.28 5.17 -12.39
CA ALA A 193 2.45 6.10 -11.64
C ALA A 193 1.60 5.36 -10.61
N LEU A 194 1.61 5.84 -9.37
CA LEU A 194 0.72 5.37 -8.30
C LEU A 194 -0.50 6.30 -8.24
N PRO A 195 -1.73 5.77 -8.40
CA PRO A 195 -2.95 6.56 -8.36
C PRO A 195 -3.32 7.04 -6.95
#